data_AF-A0A7S0ZVA0-F1
#
_entry.id   AF-A0A7S0ZVA0-F1
#
_cell.length_a   1.000
_cell.length_b   1.000
_cell.length_c   1.000
_cell.angle_alpha   90.00
_cell.angle_beta   90.00
_cell.angle_gamma   90.00
#
_symmetry.space_group_name_H-M   'P 1'
#
loop_
_entity.id
_entity.type
_entity.pdbx_description
1 polymer ?
#
loop_
_entity_poly.entity_id
_entity_poly.type
_entity_poly.pdbx_seq_one_letter_code
_entity_poly.pdbx_strand_id
1 'polypeptide(L)'
;AQHESLSHILYDVLSSCGPHGSLAECCRSILDFHEDFVKDHTEALTHTCTSGTLQRVPEYLATLQQFSSSIVWGRAVVDEAICELHSQTTYESLVETASRQGMNYADISSKSVDHWTCGNQDRSFTQVLHPLPLCSPKTAELFFMQSGSTAPTVLLHSNRPRSVNSAAAIWQPNVPIARPAHLLSAVEELLISDIGQSPARLRFCAVTMQVVHHVLACETSAEKLLELVTIARECESQAQCGVPFEGTLHEGFQVCAWPAAPTPSHFTRLLLRCTLLACELALAVAVSLASGEGWGNVERHLTSGTDFLKRAVVLACGDREEGVPFAPGGAGLRALWGLFHGPLASIVPVALWSASQIPKVSGKKAKNGSESLVAARQALRAFLQSVQTILTDLHAQLGSCQEFDIARPRGVLRITALDGLPDMDKYRERVSKVSCEAHQKQCFALREAVAARLTLVKTKSSFKV
;
A
#
# COMPACT_ATOMS: atom_id res chain seq x y z
N ALA A 1 16.63 -8.71 14.10
CA ALA A 1 17.17 -9.51 12.98
C ALA A 1 16.04 -10.19 12.20
N GLN A 2 15.29 -11.13 12.81
CA GLN A 2 14.22 -11.85 12.10
C GLN A 2 13.05 -10.97 11.61
N HIS A 3 12.67 -9.91 12.34
CA HIS A 3 11.61 -9.01 11.89
C HIS A 3 11.97 -8.32 10.56
N GLU A 4 13.16 -7.75 10.46
CA GLU A 4 13.65 -7.12 9.23
C GLU A 4 13.80 -8.10 8.05
N SER A 5 14.17 -9.35 8.35
CA SER A 5 14.51 -10.34 7.32
C SER A 5 13.37 -11.25 6.91
N LEU A 6 12.33 -11.41 7.74
CA LEU A 6 11.24 -12.37 7.51
C LEU A 6 9.84 -11.78 7.69
N SER A 7 9.66 -10.69 8.46
CA SER A 7 8.32 -10.10 8.62
C SER A 7 7.79 -9.56 7.31
N HIS A 8 8.64 -9.20 6.33
CA HIS A 8 8.19 -8.81 5.00
C HIS A 8 7.32 -9.90 4.32
N ILE A 9 7.54 -11.19 4.60
CA ILE A 9 6.74 -12.29 4.02
C ILE A 9 5.31 -12.24 4.55
N LEU A 10 5.17 -12.10 5.87
CA LEU A 10 3.86 -11.95 6.52
C LEU A 10 3.21 -10.61 6.10
N TYR A 11 4.02 -9.56 6.07
CA TYR A 11 3.62 -8.21 5.70
C TYR A 11 3.10 -8.14 4.27
N ASP A 12 3.71 -8.82 3.30
CA ASP A 12 3.29 -8.81 1.91
C ASP A 12 1.96 -9.53 1.71
N VAL A 13 1.75 -10.63 2.44
CA VAL A 13 0.46 -11.31 2.47
C VAL A 13 -0.61 -10.40 3.09
N LEU A 14 -0.31 -9.78 4.23
CA LEU A 14 -1.23 -8.90 4.94
C LEU A 14 -1.52 -7.59 4.17
N SER A 15 -0.54 -7.01 3.51
CA SER A 15 -0.66 -5.79 2.70
C SER A 15 -1.30 -6.01 1.33
N SER A 16 -1.47 -7.26 0.91
CA SER A 16 -2.21 -7.59 -0.32
C SER A 16 -3.66 -7.99 -0.02
N CYS A 17 -3.90 -8.69 1.08
CA CYS A 17 -5.19 -9.32 1.36
C CYS A 17 -5.41 -9.67 2.84
N GLY A 18 -4.72 -9.03 3.79
CA GLY A 18 -4.93 -9.27 5.21
C GLY A 18 -6.12 -8.52 5.79
N PRO A 19 -6.56 -8.85 7.02
CA PRO A 19 -7.38 -7.94 7.82
C PRO A 19 -6.59 -6.68 8.22
N HIS A 20 -7.23 -5.50 8.19
CA HIS A 20 -6.60 -4.23 8.60
C HIS A 20 -5.99 -4.27 10.00
N GLY A 21 -6.68 -4.86 10.98
CA GLY A 21 -6.17 -4.99 12.35
C GLY A 21 -4.87 -5.81 12.41
N SER A 22 -4.82 -6.92 11.68
CA SER A 22 -3.63 -7.78 11.63
C SER A 22 -2.47 -7.11 10.89
N LEU A 23 -2.73 -6.36 9.82
CA LEU A 23 -1.69 -5.55 9.18
C LEU A 23 -1.16 -4.49 10.14
N ALA A 24 -2.03 -3.74 10.82
CA ALA A 24 -1.61 -2.73 11.79
C ALA A 24 -0.81 -3.31 12.96
N GLU A 25 -1.17 -4.50 13.46
CA GLU A 25 -0.36 -5.23 14.46
C GLU A 25 1.01 -5.64 13.91
N CYS A 26 1.07 -6.14 12.68
CA CYS A 26 2.33 -6.47 12.03
C CYS A 26 3.21 -5.23 11.82
N CYS A 27 2.62 -4.10 11.41
CA CYS A 27 3.34 -2.83 11.28
C CYS A 27 3.89 -2.37 12.63
N ARG A 28 3.06 -2.35 13.69
CA ARG A 28 3.50 -1.99 15.05
C ARG A 28 4.66 -2.85 15.52
N SER A 29 4.58 -4.17 15.34
CA SER A 29 5.67 -5.07 15.70
C SER A 29 6.98 -4.77 14.95
N ILE A 30 6.90 -4.33 13.69
CA ILE A 30 8.07 -3.89 12.92
C ILE A 30 8.59 -2.57 13.49
N LEU A 31 7.71 -1.60 13.75
CA LEU A 31 8.08 -0.28 14.28
C LEU A 31 8.74 -0.38 15.66
N ASP A 32 8.13 -1.12 16.59
CA ASP A 32 8.66 -1.39 17.93
C ASP A 32 10.06 -2.02 17.84
N PHE A 33 10.23 -3.01 16.95
CA PHE A 33 11.52 -3.62 16.70
C PHE A 33 12.57 -2.61 16.19
N HIS A 34 12.20 -1.71 15.27
CA HIS A 34 13.13 -0.68 14.77
C HIS A 34 13.48 0.34 15.86
N GLU A 35 12.52 0.72 16.70
CA GLU A 35 12.75 1.65 17.82
C GLU A 35 13.72 1.03 18.84
N ASP A 36 13.43 -0.19 19.30
CA ASP A 36 14.30 -0.93 20.22
C ASP A 36 15.69 -1.14 19.61
N PHE A 37 15.76 -1.48 18.32
CA PHE A 37 17.01 -1.69 17.62
C PHE A 37 17.88 -0.42 17.60
N VAL A 38 17.30 0.73 17.20
CA VAL A 38 18.03 2.00 17.12
C VAL A 38 18.50 2.44 18.50
N LYS A 39 17.67 2.26 19.52
CA LYS A 39 18.00 2.59 20.91
C LYS A 39 19.17 1.72 21.40
N ASP A 40 19.03 0.39 21.34
CA ASP A 40 20.03 -0.57 21.82
C ASP A 40 21.37 -0.40 21.08
N HIS A 41 21.33 -0.17 19.77
CA HIS A 41 22.54 0.04 18.97
C HIS A 41 23.22 1.37 19.28
N THR A 42 22.44 2.42 19.54
CA THR A 42 22.99 3.72 19.94
C THR A 42 23.65 3.62 21.31
N GLU A 43 23.01 2.96 22.28
CA GLU A 43 23.57 2.70 23.61
C GLU A 43 24.86 1.86 23.53
N ALA A 44 24.86 0.79 22.71
CA ALA A 44 26.03 -0.04 22.47
C ALA A 44 27.17 0.74 21.81
N LEU A 45 26.86 1.63 20.87
CA LEU A 45 27.83 2.51 20.22
C LEU A 45 28.44 3.50 21.22
N THR A 46 27.61 4.15 22.03
CA THR A 46 28.06 5.05 23.10
C THR A 46 28.98 4.31 24.07
N HIS A 47 28.57 3.12 24.54
CA HIS A 47 29.38 2.30 25.42
C HIS A 47 30.73 1.97 24.78
N THR A 48 30.74 1.49 23.53
CA THR A 48 31.96 1.12 22.77
C THR A 48 32.92 2.30 22.62
N CYS A 49 32.38 3.51 22.39
CA CYS A 49 33.17 4.74 22.35
C CYS A 49 33.76 5.09 23.73
N THR A 50 32.98 4.95 24.81
CA THR A 50 33.45 5.24 26.17
C THR A 50 34.43 4.20 26.72
N SER A 51 34.31 2.93 26.34
CA SER A 51 35.16 1.82 26.77
C SER A 51 36.46 1.70 25.96
N GLY A 52 36.66 2.55 24.95
CA GLY A 52 37.84 2.55 24.08
C GLY A 52 37.90 1.39 23.09
N THR A 53 36.80 0.64 22.89
CA THR A 53 36.75 -0.55 22.03
C THR A 53 36.39 -0.19 20.58
N LEU A 54 37.11 0.78 20.01
CA LEU A 54 36.71 1.48 18.78
C LEU A 54 36.72 0.62 17.50
N GLN A 55 37.28 -0.59 17.54
CA GLN A 55 37.44 -1.47 16.38
C GLN A 55 36.11 -1.86 15.71
N ARG A 56 34.99 -1.86 16.45
CA ARG A 56 33.66 -2.25 15.96
C ARG A 56 32.74 -1.06 15.66
N VAL A 57 33.17 0.17 15.94
CA VAL A 57 32.39 1.39 15.66
C VAL A 57 31.94 1.48 14.19
N PRO A 58 32.78 1.16 13.19
CA PRO A 58 32.34 1.17 11.80
C PRO A 58 31.21 0.17 11.49
N GLU A 59 31.20 -1.00 12.13
CA GLU A 59 30.15 -2.02 11.95
C GLU A 59 28.80 -1.53 12.49
N TYR A 60 28.81 -0.92 13.68
CA TYR A 60 27.61 -0.33 14.28
C TYR A 60 27.04 0.81 13.44
N LEU A 61 27.91 1.71 12.95
CA LEU A 61 27.49 2.82 12.08
C LEU A 61 26.92 2.31 10.74
N ALA A 62 27.56 1.32 10.13
CA ALA A 62 27.07 0.72 8.89
C ALA A 62 25.70 0.05 9.09
N THR A 63 25.49 -0.61 10.23
CA THR A 63 24.23 -1.28 10.54
C THR A 63 23.12 -0.26 10.82
N LEU A 64 23.40 0.81 11.58
CA LEU A 64 22.45 1.91 11.77
C LEU A 64 22.08 2.57 10.44
N GLN A 65 23.05 2.80 9.54
CA GLN A 65 22.79 3.35 8.21
C GLN A 65 21.90 2.42 7.38
N GLN A 66 22.12 1.11 7.45
CA GLN A 66 21.30 0.12 6.75
C GLN A 66 19.85 0.12 7.26
N PHE A 67 19.64 0.18 8.58
CA PHE A 67 18.30 0.26 9.16
C PHE A 67 17.60 1.59 8.86
N SER A 68 18.36 2.69 8.79
CA SER A 68 17.81 4.01 8.43
C SER A 68 17.30 4.08 6.99
N SER A 69 17.75 3.17 6.12
CA SER A 69 17.34 3.07 4.71
C SER A 69 16.37 1.91 4.46
N SER A 70 15.81 1.29 5.50
CA SER A 70 14.91 0.15 5.37
C SER A 70 13.59 0.53 4.71
N ILE A 71 13.29 -0.11 3.58
CA ILE A 71 11.97 0.01 2.94
C ILE A 71 10.86 -0.64 3.79
N VAL A 72 11.18 -1.66 4.59
CA VAL A 72 10.22 -2.38 5.44
C VAL A 72 9.72 -1.48 6.55
N TRP A 73 10.65 -0.77 7.20
CA TRP A 73 10.30 0.28 8.17
C TRP A 73 9.44 1.37 7.55
N GLY A 74 9.87 1.94 6.42
CA GLY A 74 9.12 3.03 5.77
C GLY A 74 7.71 2.62 5.37
N ARG A 75 7.53 1.38 4.89
CA ARG A 75 6.21 0.81 4.60
C ARG A 75 5.38 0.65 5.87
N ALA A 76 5.96 0.09 6.93
CA ALA A 76 5.25 -0.11 8.19
C ALA A 76 4.69 1.20 8.75
N VAL A 77 5.46 2.29 8.70
CA VAL A 77 5.00 3.64 9.08
C VAL A 77 3.76 4.07 8.29
N VAL A 78 3.80 3.92 6.97
CA VAL A 78 2.75 4.42 6.07
C VAL A 78 1.50 3.53 6.13
N ASP A 79 1.67 2.22 6.12
CA ASP A 79 0.55 1.27 6.11
C ASP A 79 -0.14 1.17 7.47
N GLU A 80 0.61 1.33 8.59
CA GLU A 80 0.01 1.50 9.92
C GLU A 80 -0.93 2.70 9.93
N ALA A 81 -0.42 3.85 9.49
CA ALA A 81 -1.19 5.09 9.44
C ALA A 81 -2.45 4.99 8.57
N ILE A 82 -2.34 4.35 7.41
CA ILE A 82 -3.49 4.10 6.53
C ILE A 82 -4.53 3.22 7.24
N CYS A 83 -4.10 2.14 7.89
CA CYS A 83 -5.00 1.27 8.65
C CYS A 83 -5.68 2.02 9.79
N GLU A 84 -4.93 2.80 10.57
CA GLU A 84 -5.48 3.61 11.65
C GLU A 84 -6.46 4.65 11.13
N LEU A 85 -6.13 5.34 10.04
CA LEU A 85 -7.05 6.30 9.41
C LEU A 85 -8.37 5.61 9.11
N HIS A 86 -8.37 4.42 8.51
CA HIS A 86 -9.59 3.70 8.12
C HIS A 86 -10.50 3.33 9.28
N SER A 87 -9.93 3.16 10.47
CA SER A 87 -10.71 2.88 11.69
C SER A 87 -11.39 4.12 12.28
N GLN A 88 -11.00 5.34 11.87
CA GLN A 88 -11.57 6.57 12.43
C GLN A 88 -12.97 6.88 11.88
N THR A 89 -13.83 7.41 12.75
CA THR A 89 -15.23 7.75 12.46
C THR A 89 -15.57 9.23 12.63
N THR A 90 -14.66 10.03 13.19
CA THR A 90 -14.80 11.47 13.41
C THR A 90 -13.70 12.24 12.67
N TYR A 91 -13.94 13.52 12.39
CA TYR A 91 -12.93 14.36 11.73
C TYR A 91 -11.74 14.62 12.66
N GLU A 92 -12.01 14.85 13.95
CA GLU A 92 -11.00 15.13 14.97
C GLU A 92 -10.02 13.97 15.13
N SER A 93 -10.53 12.72 15.18
CA SER A 93 -9.65 11.55 15.27
C SER A 93 -8.86 11.31 13.98
N LEU A 94 -9.38 11.69 12.80
CA LEU A 94 -8.57 11.67 11.57
C LEU A 94 -7.38 12.64 11.65
N VAL A 95 -7.61 13.86 12.18
CA VAL A 95 -6.56 14.86 12.35
C VAL A 95 -5.49 14.35 13.31
N GLU A 96 -5.89 13.78 14.45
CA GLU A 96 -4.97 13.21 15.42
C GLU A 96 -4.11 12.09 14.82
N THR A 97 -4.74 11.10 14.17
CA THR A 97 -4.04 9.99 13.52
C THR A 97 -3.07 10.48 12.43
N ALA A 98 -3.52 11.38 11.55
CA ALA A 98 -2.67 11.91 10.49
C ALA A 98 -1.47 12.69 11.04
N SER A 99 -1.62 13.35 12.20
CA SER A 99 -0.57 14.16 12.82
C SER A 99 0.47 13.34 13.58
N ARG A 100 0.08 12.19 14.14
CA ARG A 100 0.97 11.33 14.96
C ARG A 100 2.27 10.97 14.25
N GLN A 101 2.18 10.64 12.96
CA GLN A 101 3.31 10.20 12.13
C GLN A 101 3.74 11.26 11.10
N GLY A 102 3.26 12.52 11.22
CA GLY A 102 3.48 13.58 10.23
C GLY A 102 4.97 13.82 9.90
N MET A 103 5.82 13.81 10.93
CA MET A 103 7.28 13.94 10.78
C MET A 103 7.91 12.74 10.06
N ASN A 104 7.42 11.53 10.30
CA ASN A 104 7.95 10.33 9.67
C ASN A 104 7.60 10.29 8.19
N TYR A 105 6.38 10.70 7.81
CA TYR A 105 6.05 10.85 6.40
C TYR A 105 6.99 11.85 5.72
N ALA A 106 7.21 13.01 6.35
CA ALA A 106 8.08 14.09 5.87
C ALA A 106 9.51 13.59 5.62
N ASP A 107 10.08 12.87 6.59
CA ASP A 107 11.40 12.26 6.42
C ASP A 107 11.39 11.26 5.25
N ILE A 108 10.40 10.36 5.17
CA ILE A 108 10.32 9.36 4.10
C ILE A 108 10.23 10.00 2.71
N SER A 109 9.36 11.00 2.48
CA SER A 109 9.21 11.60 1.15
C SER A 109 10.42 12.42 0.71
N SER A 110 11.19 12.94 1.67
CA SER A 110 12.37 13.77 1.41
C SER A 110 13.52 12.96 0.82
N LYS A 111 13.58 11.65 1.08
CA LYS A 111 14.61 10.77 0.54
C LYS A 111 14.29 10.39 -0.91
N SER A 112 15.33 10.30 -1.75
CA SER A 112 15.20 9.81 -3.12
C SER A 112 14.84 8.32 -3.14
N VAL A 113 14.34 7.84 -4.29
CA VAL A 113 14.04 6.42 -4.53
C VAL A 113 15.27 5.54 -4.26
N ASP A 114 16.46 6.00 -4.62
CA ASP A 114 17.73 5.28 -4.45
C ASP A 114 18.20 5.16 -2.98
N HIS A 115 17.62 5.96 -2.07
CA HIS A 115 17.93 5.87 -0.65
C HIS A 115 17.40 4.56 -0.06
N TRP A 116 16.22 4.11 -0.49
CA TRP A 116 15.53 2.98 0.14
C TRP A 116 16.10 1.66 -0.35
N THR A 117 16.48 0.83 0.59
CA THR A 117 17.04 -0.48 0.32
C THR A 117 16.04 -1.56 0.67
N CYS A 118 15.89 -2.50 -0.27
CA CYS A 118 15.18 -3.74 -0.07
C CYS A 118 16.24 -4.84 -0.03
N GLY A 119 16.54 -5.36 1.15
CA GLY A 119 17.61 -6.33 1.32
C GLY A 119 17.28 -7.28 2.45
N ASN A 120 17.59 -8.56 2.22
CA ASN A 120 17.64 -9.54 3.29
C ASN A 120 18.83 -9.17 4.20
N GLN A 121 18.57 -8.31 5.19
CA GLN A 121 19.60 -7.70 6.03
C GLN A 121 20.37 -8.75 6.85
N ASP A 122 19.82 -9.96 6.96
CA ASP A 122 20.44 -11.12 7.59
C ASP A 122 21.49 -11.86 6.74
N ARG A 123 21.74 -11.53 5.46
CA ARG A 123 22.76 -12.28 4.68
C ARG A 123 24.17 -12.22 5.31
N SER A 124 24.49 -11.18 6.07
CA SER A 124 25.74 -11.08 6.85
C SER A 124 25.69 -11.84 8.19
N PHE A 125 24.50 -12.06 8.76
CA PHE A 125 24.31 -12.70 10.08
C PHE A 125 23.93 -14.19 10.01
N THR A 126 23.23 -14.62 8.96
CA THR A 126 22.63 -15.97 8.84
C THR A 126 23.35 -16.92 7.89
N GLN A 127 24.45 -16.49 7.24
CA GLN A 127 25.28 -17.35 6.38
C GLN A 127 25.91 -18.55 7.11
N VAL A 128 25.70 -18.68 8.42
CA VAL A 128 26.14 -19.85 9.18
C VAL A 128 25.05 -20.93 9.30
N LEU A 129 23.74 -20.65 9.10
CA LEU A 129 22.71 -21.61 9.59
C LEU A 129 21.53 -22.04 8.71
N HIS A 130 21.08 -21.40 7.63
CA HIS A 130 19.94 -21.97 6.88
C HIS A 130 19.90 -21.68 5.35
N PRO A 131 19.62 -22.70 4.51
CA PRO A 131 19.31 -22.49 3.10
C PRO A 131 17.88 -21.94 2.95
N LEU A 132 17.75 -20.71 2.48
CA LEU A 132 16.47 -20.14 2.05
C LEU A 132 16.16 -20.55 0.60
N PRO A 133 14.88 -20.71 0.22
CA PRO A 133 14.48 -21.07 -1.15
C PRO A 133 14.93 -20.02 -2.18
N LEU A 134 15.28 -20.49 -3.38
CA LEU A 134 15.88 -19.69 -4.46
C LEU A 134 14.86 -18.99 -5.37
N CYS A 135 13.63 -19.50 -5.46
CA CYS A 135 12.54 -18.84 -6.19
C CYS A 135 11.35 -18.61 -5.27
N SER A 136 10.60 -17.54 -5.55
CA SER A 136 9.39 -17.26 -4.81
C SER A 136 8.21 -18.11 -5.27
N PRO A 137 7.17 -18.29 -4.44
CA PRO A 137 5.93 -18.90 -4.91
C PRO A 137 5.34 -18.20 -6.16
N LYS A 138 5.50 -16.88 -6.26
CA LYS A 138 5.06 -16.05 -7.40
C LYS A 138 5.87 -16.33 -8.69
N THR A 139 7.19 -16.45 -8.57
CA THR A 139 8.08 -16.81 -9.68
C THR A 139 7.81 -18.25 -10.11
N ALA A 140 7.63 -19.16 -9.15
CA ALA A 140 7.26 -20.54 -9.43
C ALA A 140 5.93 -20.63 -10.19
N GLU A 141 4.94 -19.82 -9.82
CA GLU A 141 3.63 -19.74 -10.49
C GLU A 141 3.75 -19.18 -11.92
N LEU A 142 4.53 -18.11 -12.14
CA LEU A 142 4.80 -17.59 -13.49
C LEU A 142 5.49 -18.63 -14.38
N PHE A 143 6.46 -19.38 -13.83
CA PHE A 143 7.08 -20.51 -14.54
C PHE A 143 6.07 -21.62 -14.82
N PHE A 144 5.22 -21.97 -13.88
CA PHE A 144 4.16 -22.96 -14.08
C PHE A 144 3.19 -22.54 -15.20
N MET A 145 2.77 -21.27 -15.21
CA MET A 145 1.84 -20.71 -16.20
C MET A 145 2.46 -20.60 -17.60
N GLN A 146 3.76 -20.30 -17.70
CA GLN A 146 4.44 -20.17 -19.00
C GLN A 146 4.95 -21.51 -19.56
N SER A 147 5.28 -22.48 -18.70
CA SER A 147 6.02 -23.69 -19.12
C SER A 147 5.16 -24.95 -19.14
N GLY A 148 3.96 -24.93 -18.55
CA GLY A 148 3.09 -26.11 -18.40
C GLY A 148 3.72 -27.27 -17.62
N SER A 149 4.84 -27.04 -16.93
CA SER A 149 5.64 -28.06 -16.25
C SER A 149 5.85 -27.72 -14.77
N THR A 150 6.18 -28.73 -13.97
CA THR A 150 6.47 -28.65 -12.53
C THR A 150 7.51 -27.57 -12.22
N ALA A 151 7.20 -26.65 -11.29
CA ALA A 151 8.16 -25.68 -10.79
C ALA A 151 9.49 -26.35 -10.40
N PRO A 152 10.62 -25.71 -10.68
CA PRO A 152 11.91 -26.26 -10.34
C PRO A 152 12.10 -26.24 -8.81
N THR A 153 11.87 -27.37 -8.15
CA THR A 153 12.36 -27.65 -6.79
C THR A 153 13.84 -28.02 -6.80
N VAL A 154 14.66 -27.32 -7.59
CA VAL A 154 16.10 -27.61 -7.69
C VAL A 154 16.84 -26.74 -6.69
N LEU A 155 17.31 -27.36 -5.61
CA LEU A 155 18.32 -26.79 -4.72
C LEU A 155 19.65 -26.68 -5.48
N LEU A 156 19.89 -25.55 -6.15
CA LEU A 156 21.20 -25.25 -6.72
C LEU A 156 22.20 -24.98 -5.58
N HIS A 157 23.07 -25.94 -5.31
CA HIS A 157 24.26 -25.70 -4.50
C HIS A 157 25.14 -24.67 -5.23
N SER A 158 25.41 -23.55 -4.57
CA SER A 158 26.36 -22.55 -5.04
C SER A 158 27.76 -23.16 -5.15
N ASN A 159 28.18 -23.52 -6.35
CA ASN A 159 29.53 -24.03 -6.68
C ASN A 159 30.60 -22.92 -6.67
N ARG A 160 30.70 -22.14 -5.59
CA ARG A 160 31.87 -21.29 -5.35
C ARG A 160 32.28 -21.35 -3.87
N PRO A 161 33.50 -21.82 -3.55
CA PRO A 161 34.06 -21.63 -2.22
C PRO A 161 34.44 -20.15 -2.09
N ARG A 162 33.73 -19.37 -1.26
CA ARG A 162 34.09 -17.97 -1.01
C ARG A 162 34.14 -17.67 0.49
N SER A 163 35.38 -17.47 0.94
CA SER A 163 35.87 -16.75 2.13
C SER A 163 34.98 -16.77 3.37
N VAL A 164 35.39 -17.62 4.32
CA VAL A 164 34.78 -17.89 5.63
C VAL A 164 35.00 -16.77 6.65
N ASN A 165 35.16 -15.49 6.23
CA ASN A 165 35.30 -14.40 7.19
C ASN A 165 34.89 -13.03 6.61
N SER A 166 33.79 -12.49 7.14
CA SER A 166 33.19 -11.20 6.77
C SER A 166 34.13 -10.01 6.99
N ALA A 167 35.13 -10.15 7.87
CA ALA A 167 36.13 -9.11 8.12
C ALA A 167 37.04 -8.83 6.90
N ALA A 168 37.17 -9.78 5.97
CA ALA A 168 38.02 -9.61 4.78
C ALA A 168 37.33 -8.85 3.63
N ALA A 169 35.98 -8.74 3.64
CA ALA A 169 35.22 -8.04 2.61
C ALA A 169 35.22 -6.51 2.79
N ILE A 170 35.50 -6.03 4.00
CA ILE A 170 35.57 -4.60 4.36
C ILE A 170 36.76 -3.90 3.67
N TRP A 171 37.69 -4.65 3.07
CA TRP A 171 38.91 -4.16 2.43
C TRP A 171 38.86 -4.10 0.89
N GLN A 172 37.70 -4.24 0.25
CA GLN A 172 37.58 -3.99 -1.20
C GLN A 172 37.12 -2.55 -1.48
N PRO A 173 37.92 -1.75 -2.21
CA PRO A 173 37.62 -0.35 -2.45
C PRO A 173 36.46 -0.18 -3.43
N ASN A 174 35.55 0.74 -3.08
CA ASN A 174 34.60 1.50 -3.92
C ASN A 174 34.55 1.17 -5.42
N VAL A 175 33.98 0.02 -5.77
CA VAL A 175 33.47 -0.21 -7.14
C VAL A 175 31.99 -0.54 -7.03
N PRO A 176 31.10 0.21 -7.70
CA PRO A 176 29.70 -0.16 -7.81
C PRO A 176 29.63 -1.41 -8.68
N ILE A 177 29.58 -2.59 -8.04
CA ILE A 177 29.36 -3.85 -8.75
C ILE A 177 27.89 -3.83 -9.15
N ALA A 178 27.63 -3.60 -10.44
CA ALA A 178 26.34 -3.94 -11.04
C ALA A 178 26.07 -5.42 -10.73
N ARG A 179 25.14 -5.70 -9.81
CA ARG A 179 24.81 -7.07 -9.43
C ARG A 179 24.16 -7.73 -10.65
N PRO A 180 24.68 -8.88 -11.12
CA PRO A 180 23.98 -9.66 -12.13
C PRO A 180 22.60 -10.09 -11.64
N ALA A 181 21.57 -9.98 -12.49
CA ALA A 181 20.17 -10.29 -12.18
C ALA A 181 19.92 -11.72 -11.63
N HIS A 182 20.86 -12.64 -11.83
CA HIS A 182 20.78 -14.04 -11.38
C HIS A 182 21.26 -14.27 -9.93
N LEU A 183 21.59 -13.21 -9.16
CA LEU A 183 21.97 -13.30 -7.74
C LEU A 183 20.87 -12.85 -6.77
N LEU A 184 19.70 -12.48 -7.29
CA LEU A 184 18.52 -12.16 -6.49
C LEU A 184 18.00 -13.45 -5.86
N SER A 185 17.86 -13.46 -4.53
CA SER A 185 17.12 -14.51 -3.84
C SER A 185 15.64 -14.46 -4.22
N ALA A 186 14.91 -15.56 -4.05
CA ALA A 186 13.44 -15.62 -4.14
C ALA A 186 12.74 -14.41 -3.49
N VAL A 187 13.28 -14.01 -2.36
CA VAL A 187 12.83 -12.91 -1.52
C VAL A 187 13.12 -11.56 -2.20
N GLU A 188 14.36 -11.31 -2.63
CA GLU A 188 14.70 -10.10 -3.38
C GLU A 188 13.93 -10.02 -4.71
N GLU A 189 13.67 -11.15 -5.36
CA GLU A 189 12.87 -11.22 -6.57
C GLU A 189 11.38 -10.96 -6.31
N LEU A 190 10.79 -11.41 -5.18
CA LEU A 190 9.43 -11.01 -4.76
C LEU A 190 9.33 -9.51 -4.54
N LEU A 191 10.33 -8.95 -3.87
CA LEU A 191 10.33 -7.56 -3.47
C LEU A 191 10.62 -6.62 -4.65
N ILE A 192 11.35 -7.09 -5.66
CA ILE A 192 11.64 -6.34 -6.89
C ILE A 192 10.54 -6.53 -7.96
N SER A 193 9.91 -7.70 -8.03
CA SER A 193 8.96 -8.06 -9.11
C SER A 193 7.52 -7.60 -8.84
N ASP A 194 7.27 -6.88 -7.76
CA ASP A 194 5.97 -6.24 -7.54
C ASP A 194 6.10 -4.72 -7.62
N ILE A 195 5.33 -4.12 -8.54
CA ILE A 195 5.04 -2.68 -8.54
C ILE A 195 4.45 -2.28 -7.16
N GLY A 196 3.92 -3.26 -6.41
CA GLY A 196 3.65 -3.25 -4.97
C GLY A 196 4.70 -2.67 -4.03
N GLN A 197 5.99 -2.84 -4.35
CA GLN A 197 7.07 -2.76 -3.37
C GLN A 197 8.23 -1.86 -3.79
N SER A 198 8.02 -1.03 -4.83
CA SER A 198 9.05 -0.12 -5.30
C SER A 198 9.28 1.02 -4.29
N PRO A 199 10.54 1.48 -4.11
CA PRO A 199 10.81 2.71 -3.37
C PRO A 199 10.03 3.94 -3.87
N ALA A 200 9.74 4.00 -5.18
CA ALA A 200 8.90 5.03 -5.77
C ALA A 200 7.47 4.99 -5.20
N ARG A 201 6.91 3.80 -4.98
CA ARG A 201 5.59 3.65 -4.36
C ARG A 201 5.62 4.02 -2.88
N LEU A 202 6.64 3.62 -2.13
CA LEU A 202 6.81 4.07 -0.74
C LEU A 202 6.82 5.60 -0.65
N ARG A 203 7.65 6.25 -1.48
CA ARG A 203 7.74 7.71 -1.55
C ARG A 203 6.41 8.35 -1.97
N PHE A 204 5.70 7.75 -2.92
CA PHE A 204 4.36 8.18 -3.35
C PHE A 204 3.32 8.10 -2.23
N CYS A 205 3.29 7.00 -1.48
CA CYS A 205 2.37 6.82 -0.37
C CYS A 205 2.71 7.80 0.77
N ALA A 206 3.99 7.97 1.11
CA ALA A 206 4.43 8.92 2.14
C ALA A 206 4.09 10.37 1.79
N VAL A 207 4.32 10.81 0.54
CA VAL A 207 3.97 12.17 0.11
C VAL A 207 2.45 12.37 0.08
N THR A 208 1.68 11.35 -0.29
CA THR A 208 0.21 11.40 -0.23
C THR A 208 -0.26 11.57 1.22
N MET A 209 0.34 10.83 2.16
CA MET A 209 0.03 10.96 3.58
C MET A 209 0.42 12.32 4.15
N GLN A 210 1.49 12.95 3.65
CA GLN A 210 1.80 14.35 3.98
C GLN A 210 0.76 15.32 3.46
N VAL A 211 0.26 15.13 2.23
CA VAL A 211 -0.84 15.97 1.73
C VAL A 211 -2.07 15.81 2.62
N VAL A 212 -2.43 14.58 2.99
CA VAL A 212 -3.54 14.30 3.92
C VAL A 212 -3.31 14.98 5.27
N HIS A 213 -2.11 14.87 5.83
CA HIS A 213 -1.75 15.53 7.09
C HIS A 213 -1.87 17.05 6.97
N HIS A 214 -1.30 17.66 5.93
CA HIS A 214 -1.32 19.11 5.69
C HIS A 214 -2.75 19.66 5.57
N VAL A 215 -3.62 18.99 4.79
CA VAL A 215 -5.02 19.42 4.65
C VAL A 215 -5.81 19.23 5.94
N LEU A 216 -5.61 18.12 6.65
CA LEU A 216 -6.31 17.86 7.92
C LEU A 216 -5.86 18.82 9.03
N ALA A 217 -4.59 19.22 9.05
CA ALA A 217 -4.07 20.27 9.91
C ALA A 217 -4.60 21.68 9.55
N CYS A 218 -5.45 21.79 8.52
CA CYS A 218 -5.98 23.05 7.99
C CYS A 218 -4.88 24.03 7.53
N GLU A 219 -3.72 23.52 7.16
CA GLU A 219 -2.68 24.31 6.54
C GLU A 219 -3.07 24.54 5.07
N THR A 220 -3.30 25.80 4.68
CA THR A 220 -3.73 26.17 3.32
C THR A 220 -2.56 26.64 2.45
N SER A 221 -1.34 26.18 2.74
CA SER A 221 -0.15 26.64 2.01
C SER A 221 -0.12 26.05 0.60
N ALA A 222 -0.51 26.85 -0.38
CA ALA A 222 -0.46 26.46 -1.80
C ALA A 222 0.96 26.11 -2.26
N GLU A 223 1.98 26.81 -1.73
CA GLU A 223 3.39 26.54 -2.04
C GLU A 223 3.82 25.16 -1.55
N LYS A 224 3.48 24.81 -0.30
CA LYS A 224 3.83 23.50 0.25
C LYS A 224 3.09 22.38 -0.48
N LEU A 225 1.79 22.56 -0.75
CA LEU A 225 1.01 21.60 -1.53
C LEU A 225 1.55 21.43 -2.96
N LEU A 226 2.08 22.50 -3.57
CA LEU A 226 2.68 22.43 -4.91
C LEU A 226 3.95 21.58 -4.90
N GLU A 227 4.81 21.76 -3.90
CA GLU A 227 6.01 20.94 -3.70
C GLU A 227 5.63 19.45 -3.56
N LEU A 228 4.68 19.15 -2.66
CA LEU A 228 4.23 17.78 -2.40
C LEU A 228 3.58 17.13 -3.63
N VAL A 229 2.71 17.85 -4.35
CA VAL A 229 2.09 17.34 -5.59
C VAL A 229 3.13 17.11 -6.69
N THR A 230 4.18 17.93 -6.75
CA THR A 230 5.28 17.75 -7.71
C THR A 230 6.02 16.44 -7.44
N ILE A 231 6.36 16.17 -6.17
CA ILE A 231 6.98 14.91 -5.75
C ILE A 231 6.03 13.73 -6.04
N ALA A 232 4.73 13.87 -5.76
CA ALA A 232 3.75 12.82 -6.02
C ALA A 232 3.66 12.47 -7.52
N ARG A 233 3.67 13.47 -8.41
CA ARG A 233 3.68 13.25 -9.87
C ARG A 233 4.95 12.54 -10.34
N GLU A 234 6.10 12.95 -9.81
CA GLU A 234 7.38 12.31 -10.13
C GLU A 234 7.37 10.83 -9.74
N CYS A 235 6.96 10.53 -8.50
CA CYS A 235 6.90 9.17 -7.98
C CYS A 235 5.87 8.31 -8.72
N GLU A 236 4.74 8.88 -9.10
CA GLU A 236 3.71 8.18 -9.86
C GLU A 236 4.20 7.80 -11.25
N SER A 237 4.88 8.71 -11.96
CA SER A 237 5.52 8.44 -13.25
C SER A 237 6.59 7.33 -13.13
N GLN A 238 7.44 7.39 -12.10
CA GLN A 238 8.45 6.37 -11.83
C GLN A 238 7.84 5.01 -11.46
N ALA A 239 6.68 4.99 -10.79
CA ALA A 239 5.94 3.79 -10.45
C ALA A 239 5.16 3.18 -11.64
N GLN A 240 4.94 3.95 -12.73
CA GLN A 240 4.09 3.53 -13.85
C GLN A 240 4.79 2.67 -14.92
N CYS A 241 6.13 2.70 -15.07
CA CYS A 241 6.88 2.00 -16.12
C CYS A 241 6.14 1.93 -17.50
N GLY A 242 5.75 3.08 -18.05
CA GLY A 242 5.68 3.33 -19.50
C GLY A 242 4.68 2.58 -20.39
N VAL A 243 3.59 1.97 -19.91
CA VAL A 243 2.57 1.36 -20.80
C VAL A 243 1.22 2.10 -20.65
N PRO A 244 0.65 2.64 -21.74
CA PRO A 244 -0.66 3.31 -21.70
C PRO A 244 -1.80 2.37 -21.30
N PHE A 245 -2.84 2.92 -20.70
CA PHE A 245 -4.05 2.21 -20.31
C PHE A 245 -4.97 2.06 -21.53
N GLU A 246 -4.91 0.90 -22.21
CA GLU A 246 -5.79 0.56 -23.35
C GLU A 246 -6.60 -0.74 -23.13
N GLY A 247 -6.50 -1.37 -21.97
CA GLY A 247 -7.09 -2.71 -21.73
C GLY A 247 -8.60 -2.70 -21.46
N THR A 248 -9.30 -3.66 -22.05
CA THR A 248 -10.68 -4.04 -21.71
C THR A 248 -10.72 -4.92 -20.45
N LEU A 249 -11.88 -4.92 -19.77
CA LEU A 249 -12.15 -5.40 -18.40
C LEU A 249 -11.70 -6.83 -18.04
N HIS A 250 -11.43 -7.71 -19.01
CA HIS A 250 -11.35 -9.16 -18.76
C HIS A 250 -9.94 -9.76 -18.76
N GLU A 251 -8.92 -9.08 -19.29
CA GLU A 251 -7.65 -9.76 -19.60
C GLU A 251 -6.68 -9.95 -18.42
N GLY A 252 -6.95 -9.41 -17.23
CA GLY A 252 -5.93 -9.35 -16.17
C GLY A 252 -6.28 -9.88 -14.79
N PHE A 253 -7.54 -10.16 -14.48
CA PHE A 253 -7.92 -10.80 -13.22
C PHE A 253 -8.20 -12.28 -13.45
N GLN A 254 -7.16 -13.05 -13.78
CA GLN A 254 -7.30 -14.50 -13.78
C GLN A 254 -7.68 -14.95 -12.36
N VAL A 255 -8.68 -15.82 -12.28
CA VAL A 255 -9.14 -16.46 -11.05
C VAL A 255 -7.99 -17.32 -10.52
N CYS A 256 -7.15 -16.74 -9.67
CA CYS A 256 -6.15 -17.49 -8.94
C CYS A 256 -6.72 -17.78 -7.56
N ALA A 257 -6.76 -19.07 -7.22
CA ALA A 257 -7.15 -19.56 -5.91
C ALA A 257 -6.21 -19.07 -4.78
N TRP A 258 -5.08 -18.45 -5.13
CA TRP A 258 -4.10 -17.95 -4.18
C TRP A 258 -4.37 -16.47 -3.78
N PRO A 259 -4.51 -16.17 -2.48
CA PRO A 259 -4.70 -14.81 -1.98
C PRO A 259 -3.56 -13.84 -2.32
N ALA A 260 -2.34 -14.36 -2.57
CA ALA A 260 -1.13 -13.57 -2.78
C ALA A 260 -0.75 -13.30 -4.26
N ALA A 261 -1.62 -13.57 -5.24
CA ALA A 261 -1.34 -13.13 -6.60
C ALA A 261 -1.24 -11.57 -6.65
N PRO A 262 -0.38 -10.98 -7.49
CA PRO A 262 -0.25 -9.53 -7.56
C PRO A 262 -1.55 -8.90 -8.06
N THR A 263 -1.83 -7.68 -7.60
CA THR A 263 -2.85 -6.83 -8.22
C THR A 263 -2.39 -6.49 -9.64
N PRO A 264 -3.24 -6.63 -10.68
CA PRO A 264 -2.81 -6.33 -12.04
C PRO A 264 -2.22 -4.93 -12.17
N SER A 265 -1.15 -4.80 -12.96
CA SER A 265 -0.40 -3.54 -13.10
C SER A 265 -1.29 -2.37 -13.55
N HIS A 266 -2.21 -2.62 -14.48
CA HIS A 266 -3.17 -1.61 -14.96
C HIS A 266 -4.12 -1.12 -13.85
N PHE A 267 -4.60 -2.02 -12.98
CA PHE A 267 -5.44 -1.64 -11.85
C PHE A 267 -4.64 -0.86 -10.81
N THR A 268 -3.41 -1.28 -10.53
CA THR A 268 -2.50 -0.53 -9.65
C THR A 268 -2.27 0.90 -10.16
N ARG A 269 -2.04 1.11 -11.46
CA ARG A 269 -1.91 2.45 -12.04
C ARG A 269 -3.18 3.29 -11.88
N LEU A 270 -4.35 2.67 -12.10
CA LEU A 270 -5.63 3.32 -11.88
C LEU A 270 -5.77 3.81 -10.42
N LEU A 271 -5.40 2.98 -9.45
CA LEU A 271 -5.39 3.35 -8.04
C LEU A 271 -4.43 4.51 -7.76
N LEU A 272 -3.20 4.44 -8.27
CA LEU A 272 -2.21 5.53 -8.11
C LEU A 272 -2.72 6.85 -8.70
N ARG A 273 -3.35 6.80 -9.88
CA ARG A 273 -3.93 8.00 -10.51
C ARG A 273 -5.10 8.57 -9.71
N CYS A 274 -5.96 7.72 -9.16
CA CYS A 274 -7.04 8.15 -8.26
C CYS A 274 -6.47 8.86 -7.01
N THR A 275 -5.42 8.29 -6.41
CA THR A 275 -4.74 8.87 -5.25
C THR A 275 -4.10 10.21 -5.59
N LEU A 276 -3.42 10.31 -6.73
CA LEU A 276 -2.79 11.54 -7.20
C LEU A 276 -3.82 12.65 -7.46
N LEU A 277 -4.99 12.31 -8.01
CA LEU A 277 -6.08 13.28 -8.21
C LEU A 277 -6.57 13.91 -6.91
N ALA A 278 -6.53 13.19 -5.78
CA ALA A 278 -6.84 13.77 -4.47
C ALA A 278 -5.78 14.82 -4.07
N CYS A 279 -4.50 14.54 -4.31
CA CYS A 279 -3.43 15.51 -4.06
C CYS A 279 -3.55 16.75 -4.97
N GLU A 280 -3.84 16.55 -6.25
CA GLU A 280 -4.06 17.65 -7.20
C GLU A 280 -5.29 18.49 -6.84
N LEU A 281 -6.36 17.85 -6.34
CA LEU A 281 -7.54 18.53 -5.83
C LEU A 281 -7.20 19.40 -4.62
N ALA A 282 -6.42 18.89 -3.66
CA ALA A 282 -5.99 19.66 -2.49
C ALA A 282 -5.25 20.94 -2.88
N LEU A 283 -4.29 20.81 -3.81
CA LEU A 283 -3.56 21.95 -4.37
C LEU A 283 -4.49 22.93 -5.10
N ALA A 284 -5.39 22.43 -5.96
CA ALA A 284 -6.32 23.28 -6.71
C ALA A 284 -7.20 24.12 -5.77
N VAL A 285 -7.70 23.51 -4.68
CA VAL A 285 -8.48 24.21 -3.66
C VAL A 285 -7.63 25.26 -2.95
N ALA A 286 -6.41 24.94 -2.51
CA ALA A 286 -5.53 25.89 -1.84
C ALA A 286 -5.16 27.10 -2.72
N VAL A 287 -4.83 26.86 -3.99
CA VAL A 287 -4.55 27.92 -4.97
C VAL A 287 -5.79 28.79 -5.19
N SER A 288 -6.97 28.19 -5.30
CA SER A 288 -8.23 28.94 -5.46
C SER A 288 -8.61 29.75 -4.22
N LEU A 289 -8.30 29.25 -3.02
CA LEU A 289 -8.48 30.01 -1.78
C LEU A 289 -7.56 31.21 -1.70
N ALA A 290 -6.28 31.05 -2.07
CA ALA A 290 -5.28 32.11 -2.03
C ALA A 290 -5.54 33.20 -3.09
N SER A 291 -5.94 32.82 -4.30
CA SER A 291 -6.17 33.76 -5.42
C SER A 291 -7.59 34.32 -5.47
N GLY A 292 -8.57 33.62 -4.89
CA GLY A 292 -10.00 33.92 -5.07
C GLY A 292 -10.59 33.48 -6.42
N GLU A 293 -9.77 32.94 -7.32
CA GLU A 293 -10.14 32.53 -8.69
C GLU A 293 -9.77 31.06 -8.97
N GLY A 294 -9.87 30.60 -10.23
CA GLY A 294 -9.40 29.25 -10.60
C GLY A 294 -10.30 28.06 -10.21
N TRP A 295 -11.50 28.32 -9.68
CA TRP A 295 -12.46 27.28 -9.24
C TRP A 295 -12.83 26.24 -10.30
N GLY A 296 -12.71 26.57 -11.59
CA GLY A 296 -12.92 25.60 -12.67
C GLY A 296 -11.91 24.44 -12.68
N ASN A 297 -10.71 24.64 -12.11
CA ASN A 297 -9.76 23.53 -11.93
C ASN A 297 -10.23 22.58 -10.82
N VAL A 298 -10.78 23.12 -9.74
CA VAL A 298 -11.38 22.34 -8.63
C VAL A 298 -12.52 21.47 -9.17
N GLU A 299 -13.44 22.06 -9.95
CA GLU A 299 -14.51 21.33 -10.63
C GLU A 299 -13.98 20.18 -11.50
N ARG A 300 -12.97 20.46 -12.35
CA ARG A 300 -12.39 19.45 -13.24
C ARG A 300 -11.80 18.27 -12.48
N HIS A 301 -11.07 18.53 -11.39
CA HIS A 301 -10.48 17.47 -10.56
C HIS A 301 -11.56 16.64 -9.85
N LEU A 302 -12.63 17.26 -9.35
CA LEU A 302 -13.75 16.55 -8.72
C LEU A 302 -14.51 15.66 -9.70
N THR A 303 -14.79 16.16 -10.91
CA THR A 303 -15.46 15.38 -11.96
C THR A 303 -14.57 14.22 -12.40
N SER A 304 -13.30 14.48 -12.69
CA SER A 304 -12.35 13.43 -13.08
C SER A 304 -12.19 12.37 -11.98
N GLY A 305 -12.03 12.81 -10.72
CA GLY A 305 -11.93 11.92 -9.57
C GLY A 305 -13.15 11.01 -9.41
N THR A 306 -14.35 11.53 -9.68
CA THR A 306 -15.58 10.72 -9.69
C THR A 306 -15.49 9.59 -10.72
N ASP A 307 -15.10 9.91 -11.95
CA ASP A 307 -15.06 8.95 -13.05
C ASP A 307 -13.98 7.87 -12.85
N PHE A 308 -12.82 8.27 -12.34
CA PHE A 308 -11.73 7.35 -12.03
C PHE A 308 -12.11 6.42 -10.86
N LEU A 309 -12.70 6.95 -9.79
CA LEU A 309 -13.13 6.15 -8.65
C LEU A 309 -14.24 5.16 -9.03
N LYS A 310 -15.24 5.60 -9.81
CA LYS A 310 -16.31 4.70 -10.31
C LYS A 310 -15.73 3.57 -11.15
N ARG A 311 -14.81 3.87 -12.07
CA ARG A 311 -14.12 2.85 -12.89
C ARG A 311 -13.37 1.84 -12.02
N ALA A 312 -12.64 2.31 -11.01
CA ALA A 312 -11.88 1.44 -10.12
C ALA A 312 -12.81 0.54 -9.28
N VAL A 313 -13.95 1.05 -8.82
CA VAL A 313 -14.94 0.25 -8.09
C VAL A 313 -15.63 -0.78 -8.98
N VAL A 314 -16.01 -0.40 -10.21
CA VAL A 314 -16.57 -1.35 -11.19
C VAL A 314 -15.59 -2.48 -11.47
N LEU A 315 -14.31 -2.15 -11.69
CA LEU A 315 -13.26 -3.15 -11.87
C LEU A 315 -13.05 -4.05 -10.65
N ALA A 316 -13.18 -3.50 -9.43
CA ALA A 316 -13.06 -4.29 -8.21
C ALA A 316 -14.28 -5.19 -7.94
N CYS A 317 -15.48 -4.76 -8.34
CA CYS A 317 -16.70 -5.53 -8.12
C CYS A 317 -17.00 -6.52 -9.25
N GLY A 318 -16.31 -6.44 -10.39
CA GLY A 318 -16.58 -7.28 -11.56
C GLY A 318 -17.98 -7.08 -12.16
N ASP A 319 -18.24 -7.70 -13.32
CA ASP A 319 -19.60 -7.74 -13.87
C ASP A 319 -20.48 -8.72 -13.09
N ARG A 320 -21.72 -8.30 -12.80
CA ARG A 320 -22.69 -9.08 -12.00
C ARG A 320 -23.02 -10.45 -12.62
N GLU A 321 -22.73 -10.64 -13.90
CA GLU A 321 -23.03 -11.87 -14.64
C GLU A 321 -21.96 -12.98 -14.50
N GLU A 322 -20.72 -12.65 -14.13
CA GLU A 322 -19.59 -13.61 -14.11
C GLU A 322 -19.30 -14.26 -12.74
N GLY A 323 -20.02 -13.86 -11.68
CA GLY A 323 -19.99 -14.53 -10.38
C GLY A 323 -20.01 -13.59 -9.17
N VAL A 324 -19.53 -14.12 -8.04
CA VAL A 324 -19.47 -13.40 -6.76
C VAL A 324 -18.05 -12.84 -6.59
N PRO A 325 -17.82 -11.53 -6.78
CA PRO A 325 -16.48 -10.93 -6.82
C PRO A 325 -15.70 -11.06 -5.52
N PHE A 326 -16.40 -11.10 -4.39
CA PHE A 326 -15.83 -11.24 -3.04
C PHE A 326 -15.99 -12.65 -2.47
N ALA A 327 -16.24 -13.67 -3.29
CA ALA A 327 -16.16 -15.06 -2.84
C ALA A 327 -14.71 -15.48 -2.58
N PRO A 328 -14.46 -16.56 -1.82
CA PRO A 328 -13.12 -17.13 -1.66
C PRO A 328 -12.48 -17.43 -3.02
N GLY A 329 -11.26 -16.92 -3.24
CA GLY A 329 -10.53 -17.02 -4.52
C GLY A 329 -10.95 -16.01 -5.60
N GLY A 330 -11.91 -15.13 -5.30
CA GLY A 330 -12.27 -13.99 -6.15
C GLY A 330 -11.26 -12.86 -6.06
N ALA A 331 -11.04 -12.16 -7.17
CA ALA A 331 -10.11 -11.03 -7.22
C ALA A 331 -10.63 -9.74 -6.55
N GLY A 332 -11.95 -9.65 -6.32
CA GLY A 332 -12.58 -8.41 -5.89
C GLY A 332 -12.16 -7.96 -4.49
N LEU A 333 -11.85 -8.89 -3.59
CA LEU A 333 -11.44 -8.54 -2.23
C LEU A 333 -10.06 -7.86 -2.19
N ARG A 334 -9.14 -8.33 -3.04
CA ARG A 334 -7.81 -7.71 -3.24
C ARG A 334 -7.93 -6.34 -3.92
N ALA A 335 -8.77 -6.24 -4.93
CA ALA A 335 -9.01 -4.97 -5.62
C ALA A 335 -9.62 -3.93 -4.66
N LEU A 336 -10.57 -4.36 -3.82
CA LEU A 336 -11.15 -3.54 -2.77
C LEU A 336 -10.12 -3.14 -1.71
N TRP A 337 -9.27 -4.07 -1.30
CA TRP A 337 -8.17 -3.77 -0.39
C TRP A 337 -7.25 -2.65 -0.92
N GLY A 338 -6.88 -2.70 -2.21
CA GLY A 338 -6.11 -1.65 -2.88
C GLY A 338 -6.86 -0.31 -2.98
N LEU A 339 -8.18 -0.34 -3.18
CA LEU A 339 -9.03 0.86 -3.15
C LEU A 339 -9.02 1.54 -1.78
N PHE A 340 -9.03 0.75 -0.71
CA PHE A 340 -8.94 1.25 0.66
C PHE A 340 -7.57 1.87 0.91
N HIS A 341 -6.49 1.10 0.72
CA HIS A 341 -5.13 1.52 1.07
C HIS A 341 -4.52 2.60 0.17
N GLY A 342 -5.17 2.98 -0.93
CA GLY A 342 -4.73 4.09 -1.75
C GLY A 342 -5.79 5.17 -1.85
N PRO A 343 -6.71 5.09 -2.84
CA PRO A 343 -7.63 6.17 -3.14
C PRO A 343 -8.50 6.61 -1.96
N LEU A 344 -9.13 5.69 -1.22
CA LEU A 344 -10.05 6.07 -0.15
C LEU A 344 -9.34 6.64 1.09
N ALA A 345 -8.07 6.29 1.32
CA ALA A 345 -7.27 6.86 2.38
C ALA A 345 -6.99 8.36 2.17
N SER A 346 -6.86 8.82 0.91
CA SER A 346 -6.59 10.23 0.59
C SER A 346 -7.84 11.02 0.16
N ILE A 347 -8.70 10.43 -0.66
CA ILE A 347 -9.90 11.09 -1.21
C ILE A 347 -10.84 11.56 -0.10
N VAL A 348 -11.12 10.70 0.88
CA VAL A 348 -12.11 11.02 1.92
C VAL A 348 -11.64 12.21 2.76
N PRO A 349 -10.42 12.23 3.35
CA PRO A 349 -9.91 13.41 4.06
C PRO A 349 -9.90 14.68 3.21
N VAL A 350 -9.38 14.62 1.98
CA VAL A 350 -9.28 15.80 1.11
C VAL A 350 -10.66 16.34 0.74
N ALA A 351 -11.64 15.48 0.45
CA ALA A 351 -12.99 15.91 0.10
C ALA A 351 -13.73 16.52 1.29
N LEU A 352 -13.56 15.96 2.50
CA LEU A 352 -14.13 16.50 3.73
C LEU A 352 -13.51 17.86 4.08
N TRP A 353 -12.19 18.00 3.94
CA TRP A 353 -11.51 19.28 4.09
C TRP A 353 -11.96 20.29 3.03
N SER A 354 -12.02 19.90 1.76
CA SER A 354 -12.49 20.76 0.67
C SER A 354 -13.91 21.26 0.95
N ALA A 355 -14.78 20.41 1.48
CA ALA A 355 -16.12 20.81 1.89
C ALA A 355 -16.05 21.92 2.95
N SER A 356 -15.20 21.79 3.96
CA SER A 356 -15.06 22.83 4.98
C SER A 356 -14.48 24.16 4.47
N GLN A 357 -13.57 24.13 3.49
CA GLN A 357 -12.82 25.31 3.06
C GLN A 357 -13.47 26.09 1.92
N ILE A 358 -14.18 25.42 0.99
CA ILE A 358 -14.74 26.10 -0.18
C ILE A 358 -15.80 27.13 0.26
N PRO A 359 -15.62 28.44 -0.05
CA PRO A 359 -16.51 29.49 0.42
C PRO A 359 -17.96 29.29 -0.01
N LYS A 360 -18.90 29.78 0.82
CA LYS A 360 -20.31 29.89 0.43
C LYS A 360 -20.50 31.11 -0.46
N VAL A 361 -21.45 31.02 -1.39
CA VAL A 361 -21.84 32.18 -2.21
C VAL A 361 -22.73 33.08 -1.35
N SER A 362 -22.17 34.14 -0.78
CA SER A 362 -22.96 35.14 -0.04
C SER A 362 -22.81 36.53 -0.67
N GLY A 363 -23.88 37.06 -1.25
CA GLY A 363 -24.00 38.48 -1.62
C GLY A 363 -24.60 38.76 -3.00
N LYS A 364 -25.40 39.84 -3.07
CA LYS A 364 -26.16 40.32 -4.25
C LYS A 364 -25.31 40.92 -5.39
N LYS A 365 -23.99 40.75 -5.41
CA LYS A 365 -23.13 41.18 -6.53
C LYS A 365 -22.21 40.05 -6.95
N ALA A 366 -22.41 39.56 -8.17
CA ALA A 366 -21.54 38.58 -8.80
C ALA A 366 -20.12 39.16 -8.90
N LYS A 367 -19.17 38.57 -8.17
CA LYS A 367 -17.74 38.75 -8.43
C LYS A 367 -17.36 37.85 -9.63
N ASN A 368 -16.33 38.23 -10.38
CA ASN A 368 -15.71 37.35 -11.37
C ASN A 368 -15.36 36.02 -10.68
N GLY A 369 -15.64 34.89 -11.34
CA GLY A 369 -15.43 33.55 -10.77
C GLY A 369 -16.54 33.04 -9.84
N SER A 370 -17.64 33.78 -9.64
CA SER A 370 -18.79 33.29 -8.85
C SER A 370 -19.49 32.09 -9.48
N GLU A 371 -19.61 32.05 -10.81
CA GLU A 371 -20.19 30.89 -11.52
C GLU A 371 -19.32 29.64 -11.40
N SER A 372 -18.00 29.77 -11.56
CA SER A 372 -17.08 28.64 -11.41
C SER A 372 -16.96 28.16 -9.97
N LEU A 373 -17.11 29.04 -8.98
CA LEU A 373 -17.24 28.66 -7.57
C LEU A 373 -18.53 27.87 -7.32
N VAL A 374 -19.67 28.29 -7.90
CA VAL A 374 -20.94 27.54 -7.81
C VAL A 374 -20.77 26.15 -8.43
N ALA A 375 -20.16 26.06 -9.62
CA ALA A 375 -19.90 24.80 -10.30
C ALA A 375 -18.98 23.88 -9.48
N ALA A 376 -17.90 24.42 -8.90
CA ALA A 376 -17.02 23.67 -8.01
C ALA A 376 -17.73 23.13 -6.76
N ARG A 377 -18.62 23.92 -6.14
CA ARG A 377 -19.46 23.48 -5.00
C ARG A 377 -20.42 22.38 -5.41
N GLN A 378 -21.06 22.50 -6.58
CA GLN A 378 -21.96 21.47 -7.10
C GLN A 378 -21.21 20.18 -7.42
N ALA A 379 -20.04 20.27 -8.04
CA ALA A 379 -19.16 19.14 -8.31
C ALA A 379 -18.70 18.46 -7.01
N LEU A 380 -18.37 19.22 -5.97
CA LEU A 380 -17.98 18.65 -4.68
C LEU A 380 -19.13 17.88 -4.02
N ARG A 381 -20.34 18.42 -4.09
CA ARG A 381 -21.54 17.74 -3.61
C ARG A 381 -21.79 16.44 -4.39
N ALA A 382 -21.70 16.49 -5.72
CA ALA A 382 -21.86 15.32 -6.58
C ALA A 382 -20.78 14.26 -6.32
N PHE A 383 -19.55 14.70 -6.06
CA PHE A 383 -18.43 13.84 -5.68
C PHE A 383 -18.69 13.13 -4.35
N LEU A 384 -19.01 13.87 -3.29
CA LEU A 384 -19.33 13.30 -1.96
C LEU A 384 -20.53 12.35 -2.03
N GLN A 385 -21.56 12.70 -2.80
CA GLN A 385 -22.70 11.81 -3.02
C GLN A 385 -22.30 10.53 -3.75
N SER A 386 -21.43 10.63 -4.77
CA SER A 386 -20.92 9.45 -5.48
C SER A 386 -20.10 8.54 -4.57
N VAL A 387 -19.21 9.11 -3.73
CA VAL A 387 -18.45 8.37 -2.72
C VAL A 387 -19.40 7.70 -1.72
N GLN A 388 -20.44 8.41 -1.25
CA GLN A 388 -21.44 7.86 -0.33
C GLN A 388 -22.19 6.67 -0.95
N THR A 389 -22.63 6.78 -2.22
CA THR A 389 -23.31 5.69 -2.93
C THR A 389 -22.38 4.48 -3.08
N ILE A 390 -21.15 4.70 -3.55
CA ILE A 390 -20.12 3.65 -3.68
C ILE A 390 -19.90 2.91 -2.36
N LEU A 391 -19.70 3.64 -1.26
CA LEU A 391 -19.47 3.02 0.05
C LEU A 391 -20.73 2.29 0.56
N THR A 392 -21.93 2.79 0.25
CA THR A 392 -23.18 2.11 0.59
C THR A 392 -23.32 0.78 -0.16
N ASP A 393 -23.03 0.78 -1.46
CA ASP A 393 -23.10 -0.41 -2.32
C ASP A 393 -22.06 -1.44 -1.90
N LEU A 394 -20.81 -1.01 -1.64
CA LEU A 394 -19.75 -1.88 -1.14
C LEU A 394 -20.10 -2.50 0.22
N HIS A 395 -20.67 -1.71 1.14
CA HIS A 395 -21.11 -2.21 2.44
C HIS A 395 -22.19 -3.29 2.30
N ALA A 396 -23.15 -3.10 1.39
CA ALA A 396 -24.21 -4.07 1.12
C ALA A 396 -23.64 -5.36 0.50
N GLN A 397 -22.77 -5.25 -0.51
CA GLN A 397 -22.17 -6.40 -1.18
C GLN A 397 -21.24 -7.22 -0.27
N LEU A 398 -20.46 -6.56 0.59
CA LEU A 398 -19.66 -7.27 1.61
C LEU A 398 -20.56 -7.96 2.65
N GLY A 399 -21.71 -7.38 2.97
CA GLY A 399 -22.70 -7.98 3.84
C GLY A 399 -23.25 -9.29 3.29
N SER A 400 -23.65 -9.33 2.01
CA SER A 400 -24.12 -10.56 1.37
C SER A 400 -23.04 -11.64 1.29
N CYS A 401 -21.76 -11.27 1.37
CA CYS A 401 -20.67 -12.23 1.33
C CYS A 401 -20.43 -13.00 2.64
N GLN A 402 -21.02 -12.52 3.74
CA GLN A 402 -20.99 -13.20 5.03
C GLN A 402 -21.94 -14.41 5.06
N GLU A 403 -22.89 -14.47 4.11
CA GLU A 403 -23.90 -15.53 3.99
C GLU A 403 -23.45 -16.67 3.06
N PHE A 404 -22.26 -16.60 2.45
CA PHE A 404 -21.78 -17.69 1.58
C PHE A 404 -21.52 -18.96 2.37
N ASP A 405 -22.12 -20.04 1.88
CA ASP A 405 -21.94 -21.38 2.40
C ASP A 405 -20.46 -21.78 2.29
N ILE A 406 -19.87 -22.20 3.43
CA ILE A 406 -18.46 -22.53 3.64
C ILE A 406 -17.97 -23.68 2.72
N ALA A 407 -18.89 -24.29 1.96
CA ALA A 407 -18.73 -25.63 1.42
C ALA A 407 -17.86 -25.75 0.17
N ARG A 408 -17.59 -24.69 -0.63
CA ARG A 408 -16.81 -24.86 -1.88
C ARG A 408 -15.98 -23.62 -2.28
N PRO A 409 -14.69 -23.53 -1.90
CA PRO A 409 -13.76 -22.64 -2.60
C PRO A 409 -13.75 -23.00 -4.10
N ARG A 410 -13.81 -21.99 -4.97
CA ARG A 410 -13.65 -22.19 -6.41
C ARG A 410 -12.20 -22.58 -6.68
N GLY A 411 -11.96 -23.86 -6.97
CA GLY A 411 -10.66 -24.38 -7.36
C GLY A 411 -9.67 -24.46 -6.18
N VAL A 412 -9.71 -25.54 -5.41
CA VAL A 412 -8.53 -25.89 -4.60
C VAL A 412 -7.44 -26.30 -5.59
N LEU A 413 -6.31 -25.58 -5.60
CA LEU A 413 -5.11 -25.98 -6.35
C LEU A 413 -4.73 -27.40 -5.92
N ARG A 414 -5.14 -28.39 -6.72
CA ARG A 414 -4.91 -29.80 -6.43
C ARG A 414 -3.53 -30.15 -6.98
N ILE A 415 -2.56 -30.17 -6.09
CA ILE A 415 -1.23 -30.70 -6.42
C ILE A 415 -1.37 -32.22 -6.49
N THR A 416 -1.44 -32.76 -7.71
CA THR A 416 -1.61 -34.20 -8.01
C THR A 416 -0.51 -35.04 -7.36
N ALA A 417 0.70 -34.51 -7.19
CA ALA A 417 1.79 -35.18 -6.49
C ALA A 417 1.52 -35.43 -4.99
N LEU A 418 0.53 -34.75 -4.41
CA LEU A 418 0.10 -34.95 -3.02
C LEU A 418 -1.11 -35.90 -2.92
N ASP A 419 -1.68 -36.34 -4.05
CA ASP A 419 -2.76 -37.32 -4.06
C ASP A 419 -2.21 -38.71 -3.70
N GLY A 420 -2.74 -39.31 -2.63
CA GLY A 420 -2.35 -40.66 -2.16
C GLY A 420 -1.54 -40.69 -0.85
N LEU A 421 -1.13 -39.54 -0.33
CA LEU A 421 -0.60 -39.45 1.03
C LEU A 421 -1.73 -39.64 2.08
N PRO A 422 -1.48 -40.36 3.20
CA PRO A 422 -2.49 -40.56 4.24
C PRO A 422 -3.02 -39.23 4.78
N ASP A 423 -4.32 -39.18 5.08
CA ASP A 423 -5.01 -38.01 5.67
C ASP A 423 -4.98 -36.71 4.86
N MET A 424 -4.44 -36.67 3.63
CA MET A 424 -4.37 -35.44 2.84
C MET A 424 -5.74 -34.83 2.55
N ASP A 425 -6.76 -35.64 2.31
CA ASP A 425 -8.12 -35.13 2.09
C ASP A 425 -8.67 -34.45 3.36
N LYS A 426 -8.39 -35.01 4.54
CA LYS A 426 -8.72 -34.40 5.83
C LYS A 426 -7.97 -33.07 6.03
N TYR A 427 -6.69 -32.99 5.66
CA TYR A 427 -5.94 -31.74 5.71
C TYR A 427 -6.47 -30.71 4.70
N ARG A 428 -6.83 -31.12 3.48
CA ARG A 428 -7.45 -30.25 2.46
C ARG A 428 -8.78 -29.68 2.95
N GLU A 429 -9.64 -30.51 3.54
CA GLU A 429 -10.88 -30.05 4.15
C GLU A 429 -10.63 -29.06 5.29
N ARG A 430 -9.65 -29.33 6.16
CA ARG A 430 -9.28 -28.43 7.26
C ARG A 430 -8.74 -27.10 6.74
N VAL A 431 -7.85 -27.10 5.74
CA VAL A 431 -7.32 -25.89 5.12
C VAL A 431 -8.44 -25.10 4.45
N SER A 432 -9.31 -25.77 3.68
CA SER A 432 -10.47 -25.14 3.05
C SER A 432 -11.36 -24.45 4.08
N LYS A 433 -11.68 -25.14 5.18
CA LYS A 433 -12.49 -24.57 6.26
C LYS A 433 -11.84 -23.33 6.89
N VAL A 434 -10.56 -23.42 7.24
CA VAL A 434 -9.81 -22.30 7.83
C VAL A 434 -9.69 -21.13 6.86
N SER A 435 -9.45 -21.39 5.56
CA SER A 435 -9.41 -20.35 4.53
C SER A 435 -10.76 -19.65 4.36
N CYS A 436 -11.87 -20.39 4.37
CA CYS A 436 -13.21 -19.80 4.32
C CYS A 436 -13.53 -18.97 5.57
N GLU A 437 -13.18 -19.46 6.77
CA GLU A 437 -13.34 -18.70 8.02
C GLU A 437 -12.50 -17.41 8.03
N ALA A 438 -11.25 -17.47 7.55
CA ALA A 438 -10.38 -16.31 7.42
C ALA A 438 -10.94 -15.29 6.41
N HIS A 439 -11.45 -15.77 5.28
CA HIS A 439 -12.09 -14.95 4.26
C HIS A 439 -13.33 -14.22 4.80
N GLN A 440 -14.20 -14.92 5.54
CA GLN A 440 -15.37 -14.30 6.18
C GLN A 440 -14.98 -13.20 7.17
N LYS A 441 -13.96 -13.45 8.01
CA LYS A 441 -13.40 -12.44 8.92
C LYS A 441 -12.85 -11.24 8.16
N GLN A 442 -12.21 -11.45 7.02
CA GLN A 442 -11.70 -10.37 6.19
C GLN A 442 -12.83 -9.53 5.56
N CYS A 443 -13.87 -10.17 5.01
CA CYS A 443 -15.06 -9.47 4.52
C CYS A 443 -15.74 -8.66 5.62
N PHE A 444 -15.80 -9.20 6.85
CA PHE A 444 -16.31 -8.47 8.02
C PHE A 444 -15.47 -7.25 8.35
N ALA A 445 -14.14 -7.39 8.47
CA ALA A 445 -13.25 -6.28 8.77
C ALA A 445 -13.29 -5.17 7.69
N LEU A 446 -13.35 -5.55 6.41
CA LEU A 446 -13.51 -4.59 5.31
C LEU A 446 -14.86 -3.89 5.37
N ARG A 447 -15.93 -4.61 5.73
CA ARG A 447 -17.26 -4.01 5.89
C ARG A 447 -17.28 -2.97 7.01
N GLU A 448 -16.59 -3.22 8.13
CA GLU A 448 -16.43 -2.25 9.20
C GLU A 448 -15.64 -1.01 8.75
N ALA A 449 -14.55 -1.18 8.01
CA ALA A 449 -13.79 -0.07 7.44
C ALA A 449 -14.63 0.76 6.46
N VAL A 450 -15.44 0.11 5.61
CA VAL A 450 -16.42 0.79 4.74
C VAL A 450 -17.44 1.56 5.57
N ALA A 451 -17.98 0.97 6.64
CA ALA A 451 -18.97 1.61 7.51
C ALA A 451 -18.40 2.84 8.23
N ALA A 452 -17.17 2.78 8.72
CA ALA A 452 -16.48 3.91 9.34
C ALA A 452 -16.32 5.08 8.34
N ARG A 453 -15.89 4.78 7.12
CA ARG A 453 -15.78 5.77 6.03
C ARG A 453 -17.13 6.35 5.60
N LEU A 454 -18.14 5.51 5.50
CA LEU A 454 -19.50 5.93 5.17
C LEU A 454 -20.05 6.88 6.24
N THR A 455 -19.76 6.61 7.52
CA THR A 455 -20.13 7.47 8.65
C THR A 455 -19.52 8.86 8.49
N LEU A 456 -18.20 8.94 8.25
CA LEU A 456 -17.50 10.21 8.01
C LEU A 456 -18.11 11.01 6.85
N VAL A 457 -18.31 10.38 5.68
CA VAL A 457 -18.88 11.07 4.51
C VAL A 457 -20.30 11.57 4.80
N LYS A 458 -21.11 10.81 5.52
CA LYS A 458 -22.46 11.21 5.93
C LYS A 458 -22.47 12.43 6.86
N THR A 459 -21.45 12.63 7.70
CA THR A 459 -21.39 13.82 8.59
C THR A 459 -21.29 15.14 7.83
N LYS A 460 -20.78 15.13 6.58
CA LYS A 460 -20.57 16.34 5.76
C LYS A 460 -21.39 16.37 4.47
N SER A 461 -22.05 15.28 4.08
CA SER A 461 -22.87 15.25 2.85
C SER A 461 -24.14 16.11 2.91
N SER A 462 -24.49 16.66 4.09
CA SER A 462 -25.58 17.61 4.31
C SER A 462 -25.25 19.07 3.92
N PHE A 463 -24.29 19.30 3.02
CA PHE A 463 -23.91 20.63 2.55
C PHE A 463 -25.11 21.39 1.97
N LYS A 464 -25.61 22.40 2.69
CA LYS A 464 -26.60 23.36 2.16
C LYS A 464 -25.87 24.37 1.27
N VAL A 465 -26.35 24.54 0.04
CA VAL A 465 -25.79 25.46 -0.97
C VAL A 465 -25.81 26.88 -0.44
#